data_AF-A0A950SKJ0-F1
#
_entry.id   AF-A0A950SKJ0-F1
#
_cell.length_a   1.000
_cell.length_b   1.000
_cell.length_c   1.000
_cell.angle_alpha   90.00
_cell.angle_beta   90.00
_cell.angle_gamma   90.00
#
_symmetry.space_group_name_H-M   'P 1'
#
loop_
_entity.id
_entity.type
_entity.pdbx_description
1 polymer ?
#
loop_
_entity_poly.entity_id
_entity_poly.type
_entity_poly.pdbx_seq_one_letter_code
_entity_poly.pdbx_strand_id
1 'polypeptide(L)'
;DLVRQADLRFDCLLSAELARVYKPAAEVYRTGVRLLGLEPGEVMMLAAHPFDLAGARGAGLRTAFIDRPLEYGPGSPRREDPEADVSVKDLDELAARLEGL
;
A
#
# COMPACT_ATOMS: atom_id res chain seq x y z
N ASP A 1 -1.55 13.05 -17.01
CA ASP A 1 -0.97 12.61 -15.72
C ASP A 1 -0.90 11.07 -15.71
N LEU A 2 -0.25 10.47 -14.71
CA LEU A 2 -0.02 9.02 -14.62
C LEU A 2 -1.33 8.21 -14.67
N VAL A 3 -2.38 8.71 -14.01
CA VAL A 3 -3.68 8.04 -13.91
C VAL A 3 -4.32 7.90 -15.29
N ARG A 4 -4.38 9.00 -16.05
CA ARG A 4 -4.95 8.98 -17.42
C ARG A 4 -4.12 8.16 -18.40
N GLN A 5 -2.80 8.18 -18.29
CA GLN A 5 -1.93 7.45 -19.21
C GLN A 5 -1.99 5.93 -18.99
N ALA A 6 -2.22 5.49 -17.75
CA ALA A 6 -2.27 4.08 -17.39
C ALA A 6 -3.69 3.53 -17.20
N ASP A 7 -4.74 4.31 -17.51
CA ASP A 7 -6.16 3.98 -17.29
C ASP A 7 -6.45 3.46 -15.86
N LEU A 8 -5.81 4.07 -14.86
CA LEU A 8 -6.00 3.69 -13.47
C LEU A 8 -7.31 4.27 -12.94
N ARG A 9 -8.12 3.44 -12.31
CA ARG A 9 -9.40 3.84 -11.72
C ARG A 9 -9.25 3.94 -10.21
N PHE A 10 -9.21 5.17 -9.72
CA PHE A 10 -9.17 5.48 -8.29
C PHE A 10 -10.42 6.23 -7.89
N ASP A 11 -11.05 5.85 -6.78
CA ASP A 11 -12.15 6.61 -6.19
C ASP A 11 -11.66 7.93 -5.57
N CYS A 12 -10.42 7.95 -5.07
CA CYS A 12 -9.80 9.11 -4.45
C CYS A 12 -8.28 9.09 -4.64
N LEU A 13 -7.65 10.27 -4.68
CA LEU A 13 -6.20 10.46 -4.76
C LEU A 13 -5.71 11.18 -3.51
N LEU A 14 -4.94 10.47 -2.68
CA LEU A 14 -4.38 10.98 -1.42
C LEU A 14 -2.85 11.03 -1.50
N SER A 15 -2.31 12.20 -1.84
CA SER A 15 -0.85 12.40 -1.96
C SER A 15 -0.20 12.82 -0.64
N ALA A 16 1.12 12.66 -0.55
CA ALA A 16 1.91 13.13 0.60
C ALA A 16 1.81 14.65 0.85
N GLU A 17 1.45 15.43 -0.19
CA GLU A 17 1.26 16.88 -0.08
C GLU A 17 0.17 17.24 0.94
N LEU A 18 -0.89 16.43 1.01
CA LEU A 18 -1.99 16.62 1.97
C LEU A 18 -1.52 16.48 3.43
N ALA A 19 -0.51 15.63 3.66
CA ALA A 19 0.09 15.40 4.97
C ALA A 19 1.30 16.31 5.24
N ARG A 20 1.86 16.94 4.20
CA ARG A 20 3.11 17.74 4.24
C ARG A 20 4.30 16.99 4.84
N VAL A 21 4.29 15.66 4.75
CA VAL A 21 5.32 14.76 5.25
C VAL A 21 5.35 13.51 4.37
N TYR A 22 6.52 12.89 4.26
CA TYR A 22 6.71 11.69 3.46
C TYR A 22 6.75 10.43 4.32
N LYS A 23 6.43 9.31 3.67
CA LYS A 23 6.67 7.97 4.19
C LYS A 23 8.14 7.81 4.62
N PRO A 24 8.43 7.05 5.69
CA PRO A 24 7.52 6.21 6.47
C PRO A 24 6.88 6.91 7.69
N ALA A 25 6.85 8.24 7.75
CA ALA A 25 6.25 8.95 8.89
C ALA A 25 4.77 8.57 9.06
N ALA A 26 4.36 8.21 10.28
CA ALA A 26 3.01 7.69 10.57
C ALA A 26 1.90 8.66 10.13
N GLU A 27 2.18 9.96 10.17
CA GLU A 27 1.27 11.05 9.81
C GLU A 27 0.79 10.97 8.36
N VAL A 28 1.58 10.41 7.42
CA VAL A 28 1.15 10.27 6.03
C VAL A 28 -0.01 9.28 5.90
N TYR A 29 0.05 8.17 6.62
CA TYR A 29 -0.98 7.13 6.63
C TYR A 29 -2.20 7.60 7.44
N ARG A 30 -1.98 8.16 8.64
CA ARG A 30 -3.05 8.70 9.49
C ARG A 30 -3.84 9.81 8.81
N THR A 31 -3.17 10.66 8.03
CA THR A 31 -3.85 11.69 7.24
C THR A 31 -4.76 11.07 6.20
N GLY A 32 -4.29 10.04 5.47
CA GLY A 32 -5.11 9.32 4.50
C GLY A 32 -6.36 8.69 5.14
N VAL A 33 -6.17 7.95 6.24
CA VAL A 33 -7.26 7.33 7.02
C VAL A 33 -8.29 8.37 7.47
N ARG A 34 -7.83 9.48 8.06
CA ARG A 34 -8.71 10.58 8.52
C ARG A 34 -9.51 11.21 7.38
N LEU A 35 -8.90 11.41 6.21
CA LEU A 35 -9.58 12.00 5.05
C LEU A 35 -10.63 11.05 4.45
N LEU A 36 -10.47 9.74 4.62
CA LEU A 36 -11.48 8.74 4.26
C LEU A 36 -12.61 8.64 5.29
N GLY A 37 -12.43 9.22 6.50
CA GLY A 37 -13.42 9.13 7.58
C GLY A 37 -13.53 7.72 8.19
N LEU A 38 -12.44 6.96 8.16
CA LEU A 38 -12.36 5.57 8.65
C LEU A 38 -11.44 5.47 9.88
N GLU A 39 -11.47 4.33 10.55
CA GLU A 39 -10.49 3.93 11.56
C GLU A 39 -9.28 3.24 10.92
N PRO A 40 -8.07 3.31 11.51
CA PRO A 40 -6.86 2.72 10.92
C PRO A 40 -7.01 1.24 10.54
N GLY A 41 -7.64 0.43 11.40
CA GLY A 41 -7.82 -1.00 11.18
C GLY A 41 -8.84 -1.37 10.08
N GLU A 42 -9.57 -0.39 9.54
CA GLU A 42 -10.49 -0.53 8.41
C GLU A 42 -9.80 -0.25 7.06
N VAL A 43 -8.55 0.26 7.09
CA VAL A 43 -7.78 0.60 5.90
C VAL A 43 -6.62 -0.37 5.73
N MET A 44 -6.45 -0.88 4.50
CA MET A 44 -5.33 -1.71 4.11
C MET A 44 -4.38 -0.94 3.18
N MET A 45 -3.09 -0.93 3.52
CA MET A 45 -2.03 -0.46 2.64
C MET A 45 -1.47 -1.62 1.80
N LEU A 46 -1.50 -1.51 0.48
CA LEU A 46 -0.82 -2.41 -0.44
C LEU A 46 0.49 -1.79 -0.93
N ALA A 47 1.64 -2.46 -0.78
CA ALA A 47 2.92 -1.97 -1.29
C ALA A 47 3.89 -3.10 -1.66
N ALA A 48 4.84 -2.78 -2.56
CA ALA A 48 5.95 -3.68 -2.92
C ALA A 48 7.21 -3.46 -2.07
N HIS A 49 7.14 -2.55 -1.09
CA HIS A 49 8.28 -2.09 -0.31
C HIS A 49 8.00 -2.30 1.19
N PRO A 50 8.75 -3.18 1.88
CA PRO A 50 8.52 -3.46 3.30
C PRO A 50 8.62 -2.24 4.22
N PHE A 51 9.45 -1.24 3.87
CA PHE A 51 9.55 -0.02 4.68
C PHE A 51 8.24 0.79 4.71
N ASP A 52 7.47 0.75 3.61
CA ASP A 52 6.20 1.46 3.49
C ASP A 52 5.11 0.75 4.28
N LEU A 53 5.12 -0.59 4.25
CA LEU A 53 4.23 -1.41 5.06
C LEU A 53 4.54 -1.31 6.55
N ALA A 54 5.82 -1.26 6.94
CA ALA A 54 6.21 -1.01 8.33
C ALA A 54 5.66 0.34 8.85
N GLY A 55 5.71 1.40 8.03
CA GLY A 55 5.12 2.69 8.37
C GLY A 55 3.60 2.63 8.53
N ALA A 56 2.91 1.95 7.60
CA ALA A 56 1.47 1.73 7.66
C ALA A 56 1.05 0.91 8.89
N ARG A 57 1.77 -0.17 9.19
CA ARG A 57 1.57 -1.04 10.37
C ARG A 57 1.74 -0.25 11.66
N GLY A 58 2.80 0.57 11.75
CA GLY A 58 3.05 1.48 12.87
C GLY A 58 1.97 2.56 13.05
N ALA A 59 1.24 2.88 11.98
CA ALA A 59 0.07 3.76 12.02
C ALA A 59 -1.26 3.03 12.33
N GLY A 60 -1.25 1.69 12.46
CA GLY A 60 -2.41 0.87 12.80
C GLY A 60 -3.21 0.35 11.61
N LEU A 61 -2.69 0.47 10.38
CA LEU A 61 -3.34 -0.05 9.18
C LEU A 61 -3.09 -1.55 9.01
N ARG A 62 -4.02 -2.22 8.31
CA ARG A 62 -3.75 -3.53 7.70
C ARG A 62 -2.76 -3.37 6.56
N THR A 63 -2.08 -4.46 6.19
CA THR A 63 -1.00 -4.43 5.20
C THR A 63 -1.08 -5.63 4.25
N ALA A 64 -0.90 -5.36 2.96
CA ALA A 64 -0.69 -6.36 1.94
C ALA A 64 0.63 -6.09 1.20
N PHE A 65 1.45 -7.12 1.07
CA PHE A 65 2.67 -7.08 0.29
C PHE A 65 2.41 -7.62 -1.13
N ILE A 66 2.81 -6.88 -2.15
CA ILE A 66 2.78 -7.33 -3.55
C ILE A 66 4.19 -7.48 -4.10
N ASP A 67 4.55 -8.70 -4.51
CA ASP A 67 5.87 -8.95 -5.07
C ASP A 67 6.02 -8.27 -6.45
N ARG A 68 7.13 -7.54 -6.61
CA ARG A 68 7.52 -6.86 -7.86
C ARG A 68 8.99 -7.14 -8.14
N PRO A 69 9.35 -8.39 -8.52
CA PRO A 69 10.73 -8.84 -8.60
C PRO A 69 11.55 -8.12 -9.68
N LEU A 70 10.87 -7.51 -10.67
CA LEU A 70 11.48 -6.82 -11.80
C LEU A 70 11.46 -5.30 -11.69
N GLU A 71 11.00 -4.72 -10.56
CA GLU A 71 10.92 -3.26 -10.41
C GLU A 71 12.25 -2.55 -10.65
N TYR A 72 13.36 -3.13 -10.19
CA TYR A 72 14.72 -2.62 -10.42
C TYR A 72 15.48 -3.39 -11.52
N GLY A 73 14.75 -4.18 -12.32
CA GLY A 73 15.29 -4.98 -13.40
C GLY A 73 15.76 -6.40 -13.01
N PRO A 74 16.24 -7.18 -13.99
CA PRO A 74 16.70 -8.55 -13.77
C PRO A 74 17.85 -8.63 -12.76
N GLY A 75 17.84 -9.65 -11.91
CA GLY A 75 18.87 -9.85 -10.87
C GLY A 75 18.64 -9.05 -9.58
N SER A 76 17.53 -8.32 -9.48
CA SER A 76 17.12 -7.69 -8.23
C SER A 76 16.92 -8.72 -7.12
N PRO A 77 17.33 -8.41 -5.87
CA PRO A 77 17.06 -9.30 -4.75
C PRO A 77 15.55 -9.45 -4.54
N ARG A 78 15.13 -10.66 -4.16
CA ARG A 78 13.75 -10.90 -3.74
C ARG A 78 13.44 -10.04 -2.51
N ARG A 79 12.26 -9.44 -2.52
CA ARG A 79 11.71 -8.72 -1.36
C ARG A 79 10.56 -9.53 -0.78
N GLU A 80 10.45 -9.49 0.53
CA GLU A 80 9.41 -10.15 1.31
C GLU A 80 9.06 -9.24 2.49
N ASP A 81 7.81 -9.29 2.94
CA ASP A 81 7.39 -8.73 4.22
C ASP A 81 6.65 -9.81 5.02
N PRO A 82 7.34 -10.54 5.92
CA PRO A 82 6.72 -11.61 6.69
C PRO A 82 5.72 -11.10 7.75
N GLU A 83 5.72 -9.80 8.04
CA GLU A 83 4.78 -9.21 8.99
C GLU A 83 3.50 -8.71 8.30
N ALA A 84 3.44 -8.68 6.96
CA ALA A 84 2.24 -8.30 6.24
C ALA A 84 1.09 -9.29 6.50
N ASP A 85 -0.12 -8.78 6.65
CA ASP A 85 -1.31 -9.62 6.87
C ASP A 85 -1.55 -10.57 5.68
N VAL A 86 -1.21 -10.10 4.48
CA VAL A 86 -1.33 -10.85 3.23
C VAL A 86 -0.11 -10.59 2.34
N SER A 87 0.43 -11.63 1.73
CA SER A 87 1.41 -11.51 0.64
C SER A 87 0.84 -12.11 -0.65
N VAL A 88 0.95 -11.38 -1.75
CA VAL A 88 0.41 -11.74 -3.08
C VAL A 88 1.44 -11.49 -4.19
N LYS A 89 1.28 -12.17 -5.32
CA LYS A 89 2.13 -11.98 -6.51
C LYS A 89 1.61 -10.89 -7.46
N ASP A 90 0.31 -10.61 -7.43
CA ASP A 90 -0.38 -9.67 -8.31
C ASP A 90 -1.68 -9.13 -7.67
N LEU A 91 -2.36 -8.22 -8.37
CA LEU A 91 -3.61 -7.62 -7.90
C LEU A 91 -4.81 -8.59 -8.01
N ASP A 92 -4.79 -9.53 -8.95
CA ASP A 92 -5.85 -10.51 -9.12
C ASP A 92 -5.91 -11.47 -7.93
N GLU A 93 -4.74 -11.91 -7.44
CA GLU A 93 -4.63 -12.71 -6.22
C GLU A 93 -5.13 -11.93 -5.00
N LEU A 94 -4.83 -10.63 -4.90
CA LEU A 94 -5.35 -9.81 -3.80
C LEU A 94 -6.87 -9.70 -3.86
N ALA A 95 -7.44 -9.42 -5.03
CA ALA A 95 -8.87 -9.32 -5.21
C ALA A 95 -9.58 -10.61 -4.79
N ALA A 96 -9.09 -11.76 -5.26
CA ALA A 96 -9.64 -13.07 -4.88
C ALA A 96 -9.57 -13.34 -3.37
N ARG A 97 -8.51 -12.87 -2.69
CA ARG A 97 -8.39 -12.99 -1.22
C ARG A 97 -9.36 -12.08 -0.47
N LEU A 98 -9.68 -10.90 -1.01
CA LEU A 98 -10.61 -9.96 -0.39
C LEU A 98 -12.09 -10.36 -0.62
N GLU A 99 -12.42 -10.95 -1.76
CA GLU A 99 -13.77 -11.49 -2.02
C GLU A 99 -14.12 -12.69 -1.12
N GLY A 100 -13.11 -13.37 -0.58
CA GLY A 100 -13.26 -14.50 0.35
C GLY A 100 -13.37 -14.11 1.82
N LEU A 101 -13.36 -12.81 2.16
CA LEU A 101 -13.53 -12.26 3.51
C LEU A 101 -14.96 -11.77 3.74
#